data_AF-A0A7X4HBV6-F1
#
_entry.id   AF-A0A7X4HBV6-F1
#
_cell.length_a   1.000
_cell.length_b   1.000
_cell.length_c   1.000
_cell.angle_alpha   90.00
_cell.angle_beta   90.00
_cell.angle_gamma   90.00
#
_symmetry.space_group_name_H-M   'P 1'
#
loop_
_entity.id
_entity.type
_entity.pdbx_description
1 polymer ?
#
loop_
_entity_poly.entity_id
_entity_poly.type
_entity_poly.pdbx_seq_one_letter_code
_entity_poly.pdbx_strand_id
1 'polypeptide(L)'
;MQLFDPDFASWQLGSSEMDALLRHFLSKHGKLTLLAHSNAELERNAPRFQRLLRDYSHAIECRRSSPALRLLTDSFCIADQLHVVRRYHSDHFRGEAVYDSATDTQVCGERYAEMWAESLPGLNADTTGL
;
A
#
# COMPACT_ATOMS: atom_id res chain seq x y z
N MET A 1 -3.61 0.16 -8.31
CA MET A 1 -2.36 0.58 -7.65
C MET A 1 -2.05 -0.42 -6.55
N GLN A 2 -0.82 -0.93 -6.54
CA GLN A 2 -0.36 -1.98 -5.63
C GLN A 2 0.81 -1.44 -4.80
N LEU A 3 0.73 -1.51 -3.48
CA LEU A 3 1.73 -0.94 -2.59
C LEU A 3 2.21 -1.96 -1.56
N PHE A 4 3.52 -1.95 -1.32
CA PHE A 4 4.16 -2.63 -0.21
C PHE A 4 5.03 -1.66 0.59
N ASP A 5 4.89 -1.71 1.91
CA ASP A 5 5.76 -1.03 2.86
C ASP A 5 5.66 -1.77 4.21
N PRO A 6 6.74 -1.89 5.01
CA PRO A 6 6.68 -2.55 6.31
C PRO A 6 5.53 -2.06 7.21
N ASP A 7 5.25 -0.75 7.25
CA ASP A 7 4.22 -0.17 8.12
C ASP A 7 3.47 1.05 7.55
N PHE A 8 3.88 1.57 6.40
CA PHE A 8 3.37 2.78 5.73
C PHE A 8 3.61 4.10 6.48
N ALA A 9 4.50 4.16 7.47
CA ALA A 9 4.76 5.38 8.25
C ALA A 9 5.20 6.57 7.39
N SER A 10 6.03 6.32 6.38
CA SER A 10 6.55 7.38 5.49
C SER A 10 5.58 7.83 4.39
N TRP A 11 4.44 7.14 4.21
CA TRP A 11 3.52 7.38 3.09
C TRP A 11 2.48 8.47 3.36
N GLN A 12 2.42 8.98 4.60
CA GLN A 12 1.52 10.08 4.98
C GLN A 12 0.04 9.79 4.66
N LEU A 13 -0.38 8.52 4.72
CA LEU A 13 -1.76 8.09 4.42
C LEU A 13 -2.80 8.76 5.36
N GLY A 14 -2.38 9.24 6.53
CA GLY A 14 -3.21 10.00 7.45
C GLY A 14 -3.37 11.49 7.14
N SER A 15 -2.64 12.03 6.16
CA SER A 15 -2.66 13.46 5.82
C SER A 15 -3.92 13.88 5.05
N SER A 16 -4.28 15.16 5.12
CA SER A 16 -5.41 15.70 4.34
C SER A 16 -5.15 15.74 2.84
N GLU A 17 -3.88 15.97 2.45
CA GLU A 17 -3.47 16.00 1.05
C GLU A 17 -3.62 14.61 0.41
N MET A 18 -3.07 13.58 1.06
CA MET A 18 -3.19 12.21 0.58
C MET A 18 -4.65 11.71 0.59
N ASP A 19 -5.45 12.08 1.59
CA ASP A 19 -6.89 11.78 1.61
C ASP A 19 -7.60 12.36 0.37
N ALA A 20 -7.31 13.60 -0.01
CA ALA A 20 -7.90 14.21 -1.21
C ALA A 20 -7.45 13.50 -2.51
N LEU A 21 -6.17 13.19 -2.64
CA LEU A 21 -5.61 12.50 -3.80
C LEU A 21 -6.21 11.10 -3.96
N LEU A 22 -6.24 10.32 -2.87
CA LEU A 22 -6.79 8.97 -2.91
C LEU A 22 -8.29 8.98 -3.18
N ARG A 23 -9.07 9.90 -2.59
CA ARG A 23 -10.50 10.06 -2.92
C ARG A 23 -10.71 10.35 -4.40
N HIS A 24 -9.90 11.24 -4.97
CA HIS A 24 -9.97 11.53 -6.40
C HIS A 24 -9.70 10.26 -7.23
N PHE A 25 -8.60 9.57 -6.95
CA PHE A 25 -8.24 8.31 -7.61
C PHE A 25 -9.34 7.25 -7.52
N LEU A 26 -9.86 6.98 -6.32
CA LEU A 26 -10.89 5.97 -6.06
C LEU A 26 -12.24 6.34 -6.70
N SER A 27 -12.58 7.63 -6.76
CA SER A 27 -13.79 8.11 -7.44
C SER A 27 -13.80 7.83 -8.95
N LYS A 28 -12.62 7.57 -9.53
CA LYS A 28 -12.42 7.24 -10.95
C LYS A 28 -12.22 5.74 -11.17
N HIS A 29 -12.82 4.90 -10.33
CA HIS A 29 -12.68 3.43 -10.35
C HIS A 29 -11.26 2.92 -10.07
N GLY A 30 -10.40 3.76 -9.49
CA GLY A 30 -9.12 3.32 -8.97
C GLY A 30 -9.30 2.24 -7.91
N LYS A 31 -8.36 1.29 -7.88
CA LYS A 31 -8.26 0.25 -6.84
C LYS A 31 -6.92 0.36 -6.14
N LEU A 32 -6.93 0.18 -4.83
CA LEU A 32 -5.75 0.31 -3.98
C LEU A 32 -5.58 -0.97 -3.15
N THR A 33 -4.48 -1.68 -3.38
CA THR A 33 -4.14 -2.86 -2.57
C THR A 33 -2.87 -2.55 -1.78
N LEU A 34 -2.94 -2.64 -0.46
CA LEU A 34 -1.85 -2.34 0.46
C LEU A 34 -1.41 -3.60 1.18
N LEU A 35 -0.13 -3.91 1.13
CA LEU A 35 0.47 -5.00 1.87
C LEU A 35 1.48 -4.45 2.88
N ALA A 36 1.31 -4.79 4.16
CA ALA A 36 2.22 -4.36 5.22
C ALA A 36 2.69 -5.52 6.10
N HIS A 37 3.81 -5.36 6.80
CA HIS A 37 4.13 -6.26 7.91
C HIS A 37 3.25 -5.98 9.13
N SER A 38 2.94 -4.71 9.36
CA SER A 38 2.07 -4.24 10.45
C SER A 38 1.16 -3.12 9.97
N ASN A 39 -0.12 -3.15 10.37
CA ASN A 39 -1.03 -2.03 10.13
C ASN A 39 -1.15 -1.08 11.33
N ALA A 40 -0.38 -1.29 12.40
CA ALA A 40 -0.50 -0.54 13.65
C ALA A 40 -0.31 0.98 13.47
N GLU A 41 0.57 1.39 12.55
CA GLU A 41 0.78 2.80 12.22
C GLU A 41 -0.47 3.43 11.61
N LEU A 42 -1.13 2.73 10.68
CA LEU A 42 -2.37 3.19 10.06
C LEU A 42 -3.54 3.21 11.04
N GLU A 43 -3.62 2.21 11.94
CA GLU A 43 -4.62 2.14 13.00
C GLU A 43 -4.49 3.27 14.02
N ARG A 44 -3.26 3.67 14.37
CA ARG A 44 -3.01 4.68 15.40
C ARG A 44 -2.99 6.10 14.86
N ASN A 45 -2.33 6.30 13.72
CA ASN A 45 -1.92 7.62 13.26
C ASN A 45 -2.60 8.05 11.95
N ALA A 46 -3.41 7.20 11.31
CA ALA A 46 -4.10 7.51 10.06
C ALA A 46 -5.64 7.42 10.15
N PRO A 47 -6.31 8.19 11.03
CA PRO A 47 -7.77 8.16 11.16
C PRO A 47 -8.51 8.57 9.88
N ARG A 48 -7.91 9.43 9.05
CA ARG A 48 -8.46 9.79 7.72
C ARG A 48 -8.42 8.60 6.76
N PHE A 49 -7.32 7.85 6.76
CA PHE A 49 -7.21 6.63 5.96
C PHE A 49 -8.21 5.57 6.40
N GLN A 50 -8.43 5.40 7.71
CA GLN A 50 -9.47 4.48 8.21
C GLN A 50 -10.87 4.88 7.75
N ARG A 51 -11.19 6.18 7.72
CA ARG A 51 -12.46 6.66 7.14
C ARG A 51 -12.53 6.40 5.64
N LEU A 52 -11.43 6.63 4.91
CA LEU A 52 -11.33 6.33 3.49
C LEU A 52 -11.57 4.84 3.21
N LEU A 53 -10.99 3.95 4.02
CA LEU A 53 -11.18 2.50 3.95
C LEU A 53 -12.65 2.11 4.15
N ARG A 54 -13.38 2.79 5.05
CA ARG A 54 -14.83 2.59 5.20
C ARG A 54 -15.62 3.09 3.99
N ASP A 55 -15.33 4.31 3.51
CA ASP A 55 -16.04 4.93 2.39
C ASP A 55 -15.84 4.15 1.07
N TYR A 56 -14.66 3.53 0.91
CA TYR A 56 -14.23 2.82 -0.31
C TYR A 56 -13.84 1.36 -0.04
N SER A 57 -14.55 0.67 0.86
CA SER A 57 -14.26 -0.74 1.22
C SER A 57 -14.31 -1.71 0.03
N HIS A 58 -15.02 -1.35 -1.03
CA HIS A 58 -15.09 -2.11 -2.29
C HIS A 58 -13.88 -1.90 -3.22
N ALA A 59 -13.04 -0.90 -2.95
CA ALA A 59 -11.94 -0.46 -3.82
C ALA A 59 -10.59 -0.42 -3.10
N ILE A 60 -10.55 -0.55 -1.78
CA ILE A 60 -9.33 -0.62 -0.98
C ILE A 60 -9.27 -1.96 -0.24
N GLU A 61 -8.14 -2.65 -0.35
CA GLU A 61 -7.87 -3.86 0.40
C GLU A 61 -6.53 -3.75 1.12
N CYS A 62 -6.52 -3.92 2.44
CA CYS A 62 -5.28 -3.99 3.22
C CYS A 62 -5.03 -5.43 3.67
N ARG A 63 -3.81 -5.91 3.44
CA ARG A 63 -3.37 -7.24 3.89
C ARG A 63 -2.08 -7.15 4.69
N ARG A 64 -1.87 -8.17 5.51
CA ARG A 64 -0.64 -8.37 6.26
C ARG A 64 0.20 -9.45 5.58
N SER A 65 1.47 -9.16 5.33
CA SER A 65 2.38 -10.14 4.75
C SER A 65 2.56 -11.36 5.66
N SER A 66 2.91 -12.50 5.06
CA SER A 66 3.36 -13.68 5.81
C SER A 66 4.51 -13.34 6.77
N PRO A 67 4.60 -13.98 7.96
CA PRO A 67 5.72 -13.82 8.86
C PRO A 67 7.10 -14.11 8.23
N ALA A 68 7.15 -14.96 7.20
CA ALA A 68 8.39 -15.27 6.47
C ALA A 68 8.97 -14.05 5.74
N LEU A 69 8.15 -13.05 5.43
CA LEU A 69 8.54 -11.86 4.68
C LEU A 69 8.97 -10.69 5.56
N ARG A 70 8.92 -10.80 6.90
CA ARG A 70 9.17 -9.68 7.85
C ARG A 70 10.55 -9.05 7.77
N LEU A 71 11.51 -9.72 7.13
CA LEU A 71 12.87 -9.20 6.94
C LEU A 71 12.99 -8.30 5.71
N LEU A 72 11.95 -8.23 4.86
CA LEU A 72 11.90 -7.29 3.76
C LEU A 72 11.70 -5.88 4.32
N THR A 73 12.60 -4.97 3.98
CA THR A 73 12.54 -3.59 4.46
C THR A 73 12.39 -2.59 3.33
N ASP A 74 12.34 -3.03 2.08
CA ASP A 74 12.09 -2.15 0.95
C ASP A 74 10.63 -1.68 0.93
N SER A 75 10.35 -0.65 0.14
CA SER A 75 9.00 -0.11 -0.02
C SER A 75 8.79 0.26 -1.46
N PHE A 76 7.64 -0.08 -2.03
CA PHE A 76 7.34 0.23 -3.41
C PHE A 76 5.85 0.43 -3.69
N CYS A 77 5.57 1.15 -4.77
CA CYS A 77 4.24 1.34 -5.33
C CYS A 77 4.29 1.12 -6.84
N ILE A 78 3.33 0.36 -7.35
CA ILE A 78 3.13 0.08 -8.76
C ILE A 78 1.80 0.71 -9.20
N ALA A 79 1.86 1.48 -10.28
CA ALA A 79 0.70 2.08 -10.93
C ALA A 79 0.61 1.61 -12.39
N ASP A 80 -0.61 1.24 -12.79
CA ASP A 80 -0.99 0.90 -14.16
C ASP A 80 -0.15 -0.21 -14.84
N GLN A 81 0.58 -1.00 -14.06
CA GLN A 81 1.58 -1.97 -14.55
C GLN A 81 2.67 -1.34 -15.44
N LEU A 82 2.85 -0.02 -15.35
CA LEU A 82 3.76 0.77 -16.20
C LEU A 82 4.71 1.65 -15.40
N HIS A 83 4.35 1.99 -14.18
CA HIS A 83 5.12 2.87 -13.31
C HIS A 83 5.43 2.17 -12.01
N VAL A 84 6.66 2.32 -11.54
CA VAL A 84 7.06 1.88 -10.21
C VAL A 84 7.90 2.96 -9.52
N VAL A 85 7.57 3.21 -8.26
CA VAL A 85 8.45 3.96 -7.35
C VAL A 85 8.88 3.00 -6.27
N ARG A 86 10.18 2.85 -6.03
CA ARG A 86 10.70 1.97 -4.97
C ARG A 86 11.80 2.65 -4.17
N ARG A 87 11.83 2.36 -2.87
CA ARG A 87 12.92 2.66 -1.93
C ARG A 87 13.58 1.35 -1.55
N TYR A 88 14.90 1.32 -1.53
CA TYR A 88 15.64 0.09 -1.16
C TYR A 88 15.57 -0.21 0.34
N HIS A 89 15.12 0.75 1.15
CA HIS A 89 14.83 0.60 2.57
C HIS A 89 13.73 1.61 2.94
N SER A 90 12.74 1.23 3.75
CA SER A 90 11.56 2.04 4.12
C SER A 90 11.95 3.30 4.88
N ASP A 91 12.99 3.22 5.70
CA ASP A 91 13.48 4.33 6.52
C ASP A 91 14.39 5.30 5.75
N HIS A 92 14.78 4.96 4.51
CA HIS A 92 15.68 5.78 3.70
C HIS A 92 15.02 6.19 2.40
N PHE A 93 15.19 7.44 1.98
CA PHE A 93 14.64 7.93 0.71
C PHE A 93 15.48 7.57 -0.52
N ARG A 94 16.53 6.75 -0.36
CA ARG A 94 17.29 6.24 -1.51
C ARG A 94 16.47 5.20 -2.25
N GLY A 95 16.28 5.44 -3.54
CA GLY A 95 15.44 4.58 -4.37
C GLY A 95 15.52 4.97 -5.84
N GLU A 96 14.51 4.53 -6.58
CA GLU A 96 14.33 4.83 -7.99
C GLU A 96 12.85 5.02 -8.31
N ALA A 97 12.61 5.74 -9.41
CA ALA A 97 11.32 5.84 -10.03
C ALA A 97 11.49 5.49 -11.51
N VAL A 98 10.67 4.54 -11.96
CA VAL A 98 10.58 4.12 -13.34
C VAL A 98 9.21 4.48 -13.85
N TYR A 99 9.17 5.08 -15.05
CA TYR A 99 7.95 5.52 -15.69
C TYR A 99 7.85 4.94 -17.08
N ASP A 100 6.63 4.57 -17.48
CA ASP A 100 6.28 4.15 -18.83
C ASP A 100 7.11 2.94 -19.32
N SER A 101 7.35 1.99 -18.42
CA SER A 101 8.08 0.76 -18.73
C SER A 101 7.41 -0.45 -18.08
N ALA A 102 6.64 -1.17 -18.90
CA ALA A 102 6.02 -2.43 -18.48
C ALA A 102 7.07 -3.48 -18.12
N THR A 103 8.17 -3.55 -18.89
CA THR A 103 9.26 -4.52 -18.67
C THR A 103 9.95 -4.30 -17.34
N ASP A 104 10.27 -3.05 -17.00
CA ASP A 104 10.94 -2.74 -15.73
C ASP A 104 9.99 -2.89 -14.53
N THR A 105 8.68 -2.74 -14.76
CA THR A 105 7.64 -2.90 -13.72
C THR A 105 7.30 -4.37 -13.45
N GLN A 106 7.57 -5.28 -14.40
CA GLN A 106 7.18 -6.69 -14.32
C GLN A 106 7.72 -7.38 -13.07
N VAL A 107 9.01 -7.19 -12.75
CA VAL A 107 9.66 -7.84 -11.59
C VAL A 107 8.98 -7.44 -10.27
N CYS A 108 8.66 -6.15 -10.11
CA CYS A 108 7.95 -5.68 -8.93
C CYS A 108 6.50 -6.21 -8.88
N GLY A 109 5.84 -6.31 -10.04
CA GLY A 109 4.49 -6.85 -10.15
C GLY A 109 4.40 -8.33 -9.78
N GLU A 110 5.30 -9.16 -10.30
CA GLU A 110 5.39 -10.59 -9.98
C GLU A 110 5.66 -10.80 -8.49
N ARG A 111 6.66 -10.10 -7.95
CA ARG A 111 6.98 -10.14 -6.52
C ARG A 111 5.79 -9.71 -5.66
N TYR A 112 5.08 -8.65 -6.04
CA TYR A 112 3.88 -8.23 -5.31
C TYR A 112 2.80 -9.32 -5.35
N ALA A 113 2.56 -9.94 -6.49
CA ALA A 113 1.56 -10.99 -6.65
C ALA A 113 1.86 -12.21 -5.75
N GLU A 114 3.13 -12.64 -5.68
CA GLU A 114 3.58 -13.70 -4.78
C GLU A 114 3.35 -13.34 -3.31
N MET A 115 3.82 -12.15 -2.89
CA MET A 115 3.65 -11.67 -1.53
C MET A 115 2.16 -11.53 -1.16
N TRP A 116 1.32 -11.13 -2.11
CA TRP A 116 -0.12 -11.00 -1.94
C TRP A 116 -0.85 -12.33 -1.83
N ALA A 117 -0.43 -13.35 -2.58
CA ALA A 117 -1.03 -14.69 -2.53
C ALA A 117 -0.87 -15.36 -1.16
N GLU A 118 0.26 -15.11 -0.49
CA GLU A 118 0.55 -15.66 0.85
C GLU A 118 0.09 -14.75 2.01
N SER A 119 -0.47 -13.58 1.69
CA SER A 119 -0.84 -12.60 2.70
C SER A 119 -2.13 -12.95 3.43
N LEU A 120 -2.25 -12.45 4.66
CA LEU A 120 -3.40 -12.61 5.53
C LEU A 120 -4.26 -11.34 5.49
N PRO A 121 -5.57 -11.42 5.80
CA PRO A 121 -6.38 -10.24 6.03
C PRO A 121 -5.73 -9.27 7.04
N GLY A 122 -5.73 -7.99 6.69
CA GLY A 122 -5.17 -6.90 7.48
C GLY A 122 -6.23 -5.95 8.01
N LEU A 123 -5.88 -4.67 8.06
CA LEU A 123 -6.78 -3.59 8.45
C LEU A 123 -8.06 -3.60 7.59
N ASN A 124 -9.23 -3.64 8.23
CA ASN A 124 -10.51 -3.62 7.56
C ASN A 124 -11.41 -2.51 8.10
N ALA A 125 -12.36 -2.07 7.25
CA ALA A 125 -13.35 -1.04 7.56
C ALA A 125 -14.20 -1.35 8.81
N ASP A 126 -14.46 -2.64 9.05
CA ASP A 126 -15.42 -3.12 10.06
C ASP A 126 -14.79 -3.35 11.45
N THR A 127 -13.48 -3.12 11.62
CA THR A 127 -12.82 -3.23 12.92
C THR A 127 -13.00 -1.94 13.73
N THR A 128 -14.26 -1.57 13.98
CA THR A 128 -14.61 -0.66 15.08
C THR A 128 -15.04 -1.55 16.24
N GLY A 129 -14.28 -1.48 17.34
CA GLY A 129 -14.46 -2.33 18.52
C GLY A 129 -15.90 -2.46 18.99
N LEU A 130 -16.29 -3.70 19.27
CA LEU A 130 -17.32 -4.07 20.23
C LEU A 130 -16.64 -4.51 21.53
#